data_AF-A0A959KIL1-F1
#
_entry.id   AF-A0A959KIL1-F1
#
_cell.length_a   1.000
_cell.length_b   1.000
_cell.length_c   1.000
_cell.angle_alpha   90.00
_cell.angle_beta   90.00
_cell.angle_gamma   90.00
#
_symmetry.space_group_name_H-M   'P 1'
#
loop_
_entity.id
_entity.type
_entity.pdbx_description
1 polymer ?
#
loop_
_entity_poly.entity_id
_entity_poly.type
_entity_poly.pdbx_seq_one_letter_code
_entity_poly.pdbx_strand_id
1 'polypeptide(L)'
;MCCGKKRDQWRQTRPETQSADEQPVAGLPESVVMEYTGHSRLTVRGGISGKQYEFARPFAQLLIDGRDAPGLTAHPALRPAAESPRQA
;
A
#
# COMPACT_ATOMS: atom_id res chain seq x y z
N MET A 1 -44.57 -28.23 0.07
CA MET A 1 -44.07 -26.92 0.54
C MET A 1 -42.60 -27.09 0.89
N CYS A 2 -41.71 -26.43 0.15
CA CYS A 2 -40.26 -26.59 0.18
C CYS A 2 -39.64 -25.25 0.57
N CYS A 3 -38.80 -25.17 1.62
CA CYS A 3 -37.84 -24.07 1.86
C CYS A 3 -37.01 -24.31 3.14
N GLY A 4 -35.68 -24.08 3.07
CA GLY A 4 -35.02 -23.36 4.17
C GLY A 4 -33.74 -23.89 4.84
N LYS A 5 -33.12 -25.01 4.45
CA LYS A 5 -31.94 -25.56 5.20
C LYS A 5 -30.55 -25.30 4.61
N LYS A 6 -30.41 -24.53 3.52
CA LYS A 6 -29.15 -24.42 2.75
C LYS A 6 -28.42 -23.08 2.88
N ARG A 7 -28.59 -22.35 3.99
CA ARG A 7 -27.99 -21.00 4.16
C ARG A 7 -26.89 -20.89 5.21
N ASP A 8 -26.74 -21.88 6.09
CA ASP A 8 -25.83 -21.76 7.24
C ASP A 8 -24.35 -22.03 6.88
N GLN A 9 -24.10 -22.77 5.80
CA GLN A 9 -22.74 -23.14 5.36
C GLN A 9 -21.95 -22.01 4.67
N TRP A 10 -22.55 -20.85 4.38
CA TRP A 10 -21.84 -19.74 3.72
C TRP A 10 -21.23 -18.73 4.70
N ARG A 11 -21.50 -18.86 6.01
CA ARG A 11 -20.97 -17.92 7.02
C ARG A 11 -19.63 -18.32 7.63
N GLN A 12 -19.07 -19.47 7.26
CA GLN A 12 -17.81 -19.98 7.83
C GLN A 12 -16.55 -19.58 7.05
N THR A 13 -16.66 -18.81 5.98
CA THR A 13 -15.50 -18.26 5.25
C THR A 13 -15.47 -16.73 5.30
N ARG A 14 -15.48 -16.18 6.52
CA ARG A 14 -14.78 -14.92 6.76
C ARG A 14 -13.39 -15.28 7.27
N PRO A 15 -12.33 -15.17 6.45
CA PRO A 15 -10.99 -15.07 6.99
C PRO A 15 -10.94 -13.74 7.77
N GLU A 16 -11.04 -13.86 9.09
CA GLU A 16 -10.63 -12.82 10.02
C GLU A 16 -9.12 -12.63 9.80
N THR A 17 -8.76 -11.52 9.15
CA THR A 17 -7.45 -10.85 9.17
C THR A 17 -6.27 -11.69 9.65
N GLN A 18 -5.55 -12.31 8.72
CA GLN A 18 -4.11 -12.56 8.90
C GLN A 18 -3.47 -12.57 7.53
N SER A 19 -2.70 -11.51 7.29
CA SER A 19 -1.70 -11.33 6.23
C SER A 19 -2.13 -11.85 4.86
N ALA A 20 -2.51 -10.92 4.00
CA ALA A 20 -2.39 -11.16 2.58
C ALA A 20 -0.93 -11.61 2.31
N ASP A 21 -0.74 -12.92 2.21
CA ASP A 21 0.31 -13.55 1.44
C ASP A 21 0.02 -13.14 -0.01
N GLU A 22 0.32 -11.87 -0.28
CA GLU A 22 0.47 -11.38 -1.63
C GLU A 22 1.68 -12.14 -2.14
N GLN A 23 1.40 -13.22 -2.88
CA GLN A 23 2.39 -13.88 -3.72
C GLN A 23 3.27 -12.78 -4.31
N PRO A 24 4.56 -12.72 -3.96
CA PRO A 24 5.41 -11.65 -4.45
C PRO A 24 5.36 -11.76 -5.96
N VAL A 25 4.72 -10.77 -6.60
CA VAL A 25 4.84 -10.56 -8.03
C VAL A 25 6.33 -10.36 -8.24
N ALA A 26 6.99 -11.42 -8.72
CA ALA A 26 8.44 -11.54 -8.69
C ALA A 26 9.07 -10.29 -9.33
N GLY A 27 9.61 -9.40 -8.50
CA GLY A 27 10.28 -8.17 -8.94
C GLY A 27 9.79 -6.84 -8.36
N LEU A 28 8.66 -6.76 -7.62
CA LEU A 28 8.28 -5.52 -6.92
C LEU A 28 8.63 -5.59 -5.43
N PRO A 29 9.28 -4.55 -4.87
CA PRO A 29 9.52 -4.47 -3.42
C PRO A 29 8.19 -4.40 -2.66
N GLU A 30 8.09 -5.07 -1.50
CA GLU A 30 6.87 -5.04 -0.67
C GLU A 30 6.53 -3.61 -0.19
N SER A 31 7.57 -2.80 0.02
CA SER A 31 7.44 -1.39 0.38
C SER A 31 8.57 -0.57 -0.24
N VAL A 32 8.27 0.69 -0.56
CA VAL A 32 9.20 1.65 -1.17
C VAL A 32 9.23 2.89 -0.30
N VAL A 33 10.42 3.40 0.00
CA VAL A 33 10.54 4.71 0.65
C VAL A 33 10.34 5.78 -0.41
N MET A 34 9.40 6.68 -0.18
CA MET A 34 9.21 7.86 -1.02
C MET A 34 9.54 9.13 -0.26
N GLU A 35 10.22 10.03 -0.94
CA GLU A 35 10.47 11.39 -0.50
C GLU A 35 9.49 12.36 -1.17
N TYR A 36 8.89 13.21 -0.35
CA TYR A 36 8.08 14.31 -0.82
C TYR A 36 8.89 15.59 -0.94
N THR A 37 9.04 16.07 -2.17
CA THR A 37 9.88 17.22 -2.55
C THR A 37 9.10 18.53 -2.68
N GLY A 38 7.83 18.56 -2.26
CA GLY A 38 7.02 19.78 -2.29
C GLY A 38 7.21 20.67 -1.06
N HIS A 39 6.55 21.83 -1.06
CA HIS A 39 6.75 22.90 -0.07
C HIS A 39 5.75 22.90 1.10
N SER A 40 4.77 22.00 1.10
CA SER A 40 3.66 22.01 2.07
C SER A 40 3.23 20.60 2.42
N ARG A 41 2.49 20.38 3.51
CA ARG A 41 1.97 19.06 3.86
C ARG A 41 1.22 18.43 2.69
N LEU A 42 1.54 17.16 2.38
CA LEU A 42 0.86 16.39 1.33
C LEU A 42 0.21 15.16 1.94
N THR A 43 -1.05 14.93 1.57
CA THR A 43 -1.78 13.73 1.93
C THR A 43 -2.24 13.05 0.65
N VAL A 44 -1.84 11.80 0.45
CA VAL A 44 -2.19 11.00 -0.73
C VAL A 44 -2.76 9.66 -0.30
N ARG A 45 -3.68 9.13 -1.09
CA ARG A 45 -4.27 7.82 -0.83
C ARG A 45 -3.72 6.83 -1.85
N GLY A 46 -3.24 5.68 -1.38
CA GLY A 46 -2.87 4.56 -2.23
C GLY A 46 -4.08 4.08 -3.03
N GLY A 47 -3.91 3.95 -4.33
CA GLY A 47 -4.97 3.48 -5.24
C GLY A 47 -5.25 1.99 -5.11
N ILE A 48 -4.25 1.20 -4.68
CA ILE A 48 -4.33 -0.25 -4.54
C ILE A 48 -4.60 -0.63 -3.09
N SER A 49 -3.75 -0.21 -2.14
CA SER A 49 -3.93 -0.58 -0.73
C SER A 49 -5.03 0.21 -0.03
N GLY A 50 -5.43 1.37 -0.60
CA GLY A 50 -6.37 2.28 0.03
C GLY A 50 -5.81 3.04 1.25
N LYS A 51 -4.53 2.81 1.62
CA LYS A 51 -3.85 3.45 2.75
C LYS A 51 -3.69 4.95 2.50
N GLN A 52 -3.82 5.73 3.57
CA GLN A 52 -3.56 7.17 3.52
C GLN A 52 -2.13 7.45 3.97
N TYR A 53 -1.37 8.08 3.10
CA TYR A 53 0.02 8.48 3.30
C TYR A 53 0.07 9.98 3.53
N GLU A 54 0.74 10.39 4.60
CA GLU A 54 0.85 11.78 4.98
C GLU A 54 2.31 12.20 5.12
N PHE A 55 2.69 13.18 4.31
CA PHE A 55 3.96 13.88 4.38
C PHE A 55 3.78 15.16 5.17
N ALA A 56 4.14 15.14 6.45
CA ALA A 56 3.92 16.26 7.37
C ALA A 56 4.72 17.53 7.01
N ARG A 57 5.82 17.40 6.27
CA ARG A 57 6.75 18.50 5.96
C ARG A 57 7.45 18.31 4.60
N PRO A 58 8.04 19.38 4.04
CA PRO A 58 8.94 19.27 2.90
C PRO A 58 10.08 18.29 3.17
N PHE A 59 10.46 17.53 2.15
CA PHE A 59 11.49 16.48 2.21
C PHE A 59 11.20 15.39 3.24
N ALA A 60 9.93 15.20 3.62
CA ALA A 60 9.54 14.07 4.44
C ALA A 60 9.67 12.78 3.64
N GLN A 61 10.22 11.76 4.28
CA GLN A 61 10.30 10.41 3.74
C GLN A 61 9.26 9.54 4.43
N LEU A 62 8.56 8.72 3.66
CA LEU A 62 7.53 7.83 4.16
C LEU A 62 7.64 6.47 3.48
N LEU A 63 7.44 5.42 4.28
CA LEU A 63 7.35 4.06 3.77
C LEU A 63 5.97 3.85 3.12
N ILE A 64 5.98 3.54 1.83
CA ILE A 64 4.78 3.35 1.01
C ILE A 64 4.70 1.91 0.56
N ASP A 65 3.50 1.41 0.38
CA ASP A 65 3.27 0.06 -0.14
C ASP A 65 3.77 0.00 -1.60
N GLY A 66 4.58 -1.00 -1.94
CA GLY A 66 5.22 -1.07 -3.26
C GLY A 66 4.23 -1.18 -4.40
N ARG A 67 3.00 -1.67 -4.13
CA ARG A 67 1.90 -1.72 -5.10
C ARG A 67 1.36 -0.33 -5.44
N ASP A 68 1.43 0.61 -4.50
CA ASP A 68 0.97 2.00 -4.69
C ASP A 68 2.07 2.91 -5.27
N ALA A 69 3.34 2.50 -5.17
CA ALA A 69 4.48 3.24 -5.65
C ALA A 69 4.39 3.70 -7.13
N PRO A 70 4.03 2.87 -8.12
CA PRO A 70 3.95 3.34 -9.50
C PRO A 70 2.91 4.45 -9.71
N GLY A 71 1.76 4.38 -8.99
CA GLY A 71 0.73 5.42 -9.05
C GLY A 71 1.16 6.72 -8.36
N LEU A 72 1.92 6.61 -7.26
CA LEU A 72 2.39 7.75 -6.49
C LEU A 72 3.59 8.46 -7.14
N THR A 73 4.43 7.72 -7.86
CA THR A 73 5.57 8.28 -8.61
C THR A 73 5.11 9.16 -9.79
N ALA A 74 3.86 9.01 -10.25
CA ALA A 74 3.28 9.93 -11.22
C ALA A 74 3.06 11.35 -10.66
N HIS A 75 3.06 11.52 -9.33
CA HIS A 75 2.95 12.83 -8.71
C HIS A 75 4.28 13.59 -8.83
N PRO A 76 4.32 14.80 -9.41
CA PRO A 76 5.57 15.49 -9.73
C PRO A 76 6.41 15.86 -8.51
N ALA A 77 5.78 15.98 -7.34
CA ALA A 77 6.44 16.26 -6.08
C ALA A 77 6.83 15.01 -5.28
N LEU A 78 6.58 13.80 -5.77
CA LEU A 78 6.98 12.55 -5.12
C LEU A 78 8.09 11.88 -5.91
N ARG A 79 9.11 11.40 -5.19
CA ARG A 79 10.21 10.65 -5.78
C ARG A 79 10.54 9.45 -4.90
N PRO A 80 10.96 8.31 -5.48
CA PRO A 80 11.54 7.24 -4.69
C PRO A 80 12.78 7.81 -3.98
N ALA A 81 12.82 7.71 -2.65
CA ALA A 81 14.05 7.94 -1.92
C ALA A 81 14.97 6.80 -2.34
N ALA A 82 16.10 7.13 -2.98
CA ALA A 82 17.07 6.11 -3.36
C ALA A 82 17.38 5.30 -2.10
N GLU A 83 16.93 4.05 -2.08
CA GLU A 83 17.34 3.09 -1.07
C GLU A 83 18.85 3.01 -1.19
N SER A 84 19.56 3.72 -0.31
CA SER A 84 21.01 3.68 -0.29
C SER A 84 21.35 2.21 -0.05
N PRO A 85 22.05 1.51 -0.97
CA PRO A 85 22.40 0.12 -0.78
C PRO A 85 23.45 0.08 0.33
N ARG A 86 23.02 0.04 1.59
CA ARG A 86 23.83 -0.51 2.68
C ARG A 86 23.69 -2.03 2.61
N GLN A 87 24.32 -2.61 1.59
CA GLN A 87 24.82 -3.97 1.71
C GLN A 87 26.27 -3.85 2.16
N ALA A 88 26.53 -4.26 3.40
CA ALA A 88 27.85 -4.45 3.98
C ALA A 88 28.02 -5.94 4.26
#